data_AF-A0A419GN68-F1
#
_entry.id   AF-A0A419GN68-F1
#
_cell.length_a   1.000
_cell.length_b   1.000
_cell.length_c   1.000
_cell.angle_alpha   90.00
_cell.angle_beta   90.00
_cell.angle_gamma   90.00
#
_symmetry.space_group_name_H-M   'P 1'
#
loop_
_entity.id
_entity.type
_entity.pdbx_description
1 polymer ?
#
loop_
_entity_poly.entity_id
_entity_poly.type
_entity_poly.pdbx_seq_one_letter_code
_entity_poly.pdbx_strand_id
1 'polypeptide(L)'
;MNKFISDYMENGFLDNIIDLFKQDKSLFPVIGDMLKDERSRVRLGAVALVETLMKDDFHTVVKAIPSIADALKNENPTIRGDAAYLLGIIGHRDALPFLLKSDDENELVREAVAEAVEAIQSGDKSLLS
;
A
#
# COMPACT_ATOMS: atom_id res chain seq x y z
N MET A 1 -12.70 9.24 10.49
CA MET A 1 -12.06 9.60 9.20
C MET A 1 -12.09 8.43 8.23
N ASN A 2 -11.54 7.27 8.61
CA ASN A 2 -11.29 6.13 7.73
C ASN A 2 -12.54 5.63 6.98
N LYS A 3 -13.68 5.48 7.66
CA LYS A 3 -14.92 4.99 7.04
C LYS A 3 -15.41 5.88 5.88
N PHE A 4 -15.29 7.20 6.01
CA PHE A 4 -15.68 8.15 4.97
C PHE A 4 -14.80 8.01 3.72
N ILE A 5 -13.48 7.89 3.91
CA ILE A 5 -12.53 7.74 2.79
C ILE A 5 -12.79 6.42 2.05
N SER A 6 -12.97 5.32 2.78
CA SER A 6 -13.28 4.02 2.16
C SER A 6 -14.63 4.04 1.42
N ASP A 7 -15.66 4.69 1.99
CA ASP A 7 -16.97 4.79 1.33
C ASP A 7 -16.90 5.64 0.06
N TYR A 8 -16.10 6.71 0.04
CA TYR A 8 -15.88 7.51 -1.16
C TYR A 8 -15.08 6.75 -2.21
N MET A 9 -14.09 5.96 -1.79
CA MET A 9 -13.31 5.11 -2.69
C MET A 9 -14.20 4.05 -3.34
N GLU A 10 -15.11 3.45 -2.58
CA GLU A 10 -16.07 2.47 -3.10
C GLU A 10 -16.98 3.08 -4.18
N ASN A 11 -17.30 4.37 -4.08
CA ASN A 11 -18.11 5.06 -5.07
C ASN A 11 -17.30 5.64 -6.25
N GLY A 12 -15.98 5.36 -6.32
CA GLY A 12 -15.12 5.75 -7.44
C GLY A 12 -14.61 7.19 -7.40
N PHE A 13 -14.65 7.85 -6.24
CA PHE A 13 -14.18 9.24 -6.09
C PHE A 13 -12.66 9.33 -5.85
N LEU A 14 -11.85 8.65 -6.67
CA LEU A 14 -10.39 8.58 -6.49
C LEU A 14 -9.74 9.97 -6.57
N ASP A 15 -10.09 10.81 -7.55
CA ASP A 15 -9.52 12.15 -7.73
C ASP A 15 -9.74 13.04 -6.49
N ASN A 16 -10.95 13.00 -5.91
CA ASN A 16 -11.27 13.74 -4.69
C ASN A 16 -10.43 13.26 -3.50
N ILE A 17 -10.17 11.95 -3.42
CA ILE A 17 -9.35 11.38 -2.35
C ILE A 17 -7.88 11.77 -2.54
N ILE A 18 -7.38 11.79 -3.78
CA ILE A 18 -6.03 12.29 -4.09
C ILE A 18 -5.88 13.74 -3.62
N ASP A 19 -6.83 14.61 -3.96
CA ASP A 19 -6.83 16.01 -3.54
C ASP A 19 -6.87 16.16 -2.02
N LEU A 20 -7.67 15.33 -1.34
CA LEU A 20 -7.74 15.31 0.11
C LEU A 20 -6.40 14.93 0.75
N PHE A 21 -5.72 13.90 0.25
CA PHE A 21 -4.38 13.50 0.73
C PHE A 21 -3.29 14.53 0.41
N LYS A 22 -3.44 15.28 -0.69
CA LYS A 22 -2.55 16.41 -1.02
C LYS A 22 -2.70 17.56 -0.03
N GLN A 23 -3.92 17.81 0.44
CA GLN A 23 -4.20 18.87 1.41
C GLN A 23 -3.88 18.46 2.86
N ASP A 24 -4.21 17.22 3.24
CA ASP A 24 -4.02 16.70 4.60
C ASP A 24 -3.10 15.49 4.61
N LYS A 25 -1.81 15.77 4.89
CA LYS A 25 -0.75 14.76 5.00
C LYS A 25 -0.92 13.84 6.21
N SER A 26 -1.78 14.17 7.17
CA SER A 26 -2.07 13.30 8.32
C SER A 26 -2.86 12.05 7.94
N LEU A 27 -3.40 11.99 6.71
CA LEU A 27 -4.20 10.87 6.21
C LEU A 27 -3.37 9.70 5.68
N PHE A 28 -2.07 9.85 5.49
CA PHE A 28 -1.22 8.79 4.93
C PHE A 28 -1.27 7.45 5.71
N PRO A 29 -1.34 7.43 7.05
CA PRO A 29 -1.56 6.19 7.79
C PRO A 29 -2.87 5.47 7.47
N VAL A 30 -3.88 6.16 6.92
CA VAL A 30 -5.18 5.55 6.55
C VAL A 30 -5.04 4.58 5.39
N ILE A 31 -3.97 4.66 4.58
CA ILE A 31 -3.72 3.75 3.46
C ILE A 31 -3.66 2.29 3.94
N GLY A 32 -3.02 2.03 5.09
CA GLY A 32 -3.00 0.70 5.70
C GLY A 32 -4.40 0.18 6.07
N ASP A 33 -5.30 1.06 6.50
CA ASP A 33 -6.68 0.69 6.82
C ASP A 33 -7.52 0.45 5.56
N MET A 34 -7.26 1.19 4.48
CA MET A 34 -7.92 0.96 3.18
C MET A 34 -7.56 -0.41 2.60
N LEU A 35 -6.31 -0.87 2.77
CA LEU A 35 -5.91 -2.22 2.38
C LEU A 35 -6.61 -3.31 3.19
N LYS A 36 -7.00 -3.02 4.44
CA LYS A 36 -7.72 -3.97 5.30
C LYS A 36 -9.22 -3.96 5.06
N ASP A 37 -9.73 -3.15 4.15
CA ASP A 37 -11.16 -3.08 3.85
C ASP A 37 -11.60 -4.33 3.06
N GLU A 38 -12.73 -4.90 3.45
CA GLU A 38 -13.32 -6.09 2.82
C GLU A 38 -13.65 -5.86 1.34
N ARG A 39 -13.94 -4.61 0.96
CA ARG A 39 -14.31 -4.24 -0.40
C ARG A 39 -13.06 -4.16 -1.28
N SER A 40 -13.03 -5.00 -2.32
CA SER A 40 -11.90 -5.06 -3.26
C SER A 40 -11.62 -3.73 -3.96
N ARG A 41 -12.66 -2.95 -4.27
CA ARG A 41 -12.50 -1.63 -4.89
C ARG A 41 -11.81 -0.62 -3.97
N VAL A 42 -12.04 -0.68 -2.66
CA VAL A 42 -11.32 0.15 -1.70
C VAL A 42 -9.84 -0.22 -1.67
N ARG A 43 -9.51 -1.52 -1.67
CA ARG A 43 -8.12 -2.00 -1.69
C ARG A 43 -7.40 -1.62 -2.98
N LEU A 44 -8.00 -1.87 -4.14
CA LEU A 44 -7.45 -1.47 -5.45
C LEU A 44 -7.31 0.05 -5.55
N GLY A 45 -8.27 0.80 -4.99
CA GLY A 45 -8.19 2.25 -4.91
C GLY A 45 -7.03 2.74 -4.05
N ALA A 46 -6.67 2.03 -2.98
CA ALA A 46 -5.49 2.36 -2.16
C ALA A 46 -4.19 2.23 -2.96
N VAL A 47 -4.08 1.19 -3.80
CA VAL A 47 -2.93 1.01 -4.71
C VAL A 47 -2.84 2.18 -5.70
N ALA A 48 -3.92 2.45 -6.44
CA ALA A 48 -3.95 3.55 -7.42
C ALA A 48 -3.69 4.94 -6.79
N LEU A 49 -4.20 5.15 -5.57
CA LEU A 49 -3.94 6.36 -4.79
C LEU A 49 -2.44 6.53 -4.52
N VAL A 50 -1.77 5.48 -4.04
CA VAL A 50 -0.33 5.53 -3.76
C VAL A 50 0.49 5.76 -5.03
N GLU A 51 0.21 5.03 -6.11
CA GLU A 51 0.90 5.22 -7.40
C GLU A 51 0.81 6.66 -7.90
N THR A 52 -0.36 7.28 -7.73
CA THR A 52 -0.57 8.68 -8.12
C THR A 52 0.19 9.61 -7.19
N LEU A 53 0.05 9.45 -5.86
CA LEU A 53 0.71 10.31 -4.87
C LEU A 53 2.24 10.21 -4.91
N MET A 54 2.81 9.08 -5.35
CA MET A 54 4.27 8.94 -5.49
C MET A 54 4.86 9.84 -6.57
N LYS A 55 4.10 10.15 -7.62
CA LYS A 55 4.53 11.08 -8.68
C LYS A 55 4.58 12.52 -8.17
N ASP A 56 3.76 12.84 -7.16
CA ASP A 56 3.61 14.18 -6.60
C ASP A 56 4.48 14.42 -5.36
N ASP A 57 4.47 13.49 -4.40
CA ASP A 57 5.10 13.64 -3.08
C ASP A 57 5.54 12.29 -2.50
N PHE A 58 6.63 11.76 -3.07
CA PHE A 58 7.26 10.53 -2.63
C PHE A 58 7.63 10.54 -1.13
N HIS A 59 8.13 11.66 -0.61
CA HIS A 59 8.59 11.76 0.77
C HIS A 59 7.45 11.53 1.78
N THR A 60 6.24 12.03 1.48
CA THR A 60 5.09 11.76 2.35
C THR A 60 4.57 10.32 2.16
N VAL A 61 4.57 9.77 0.95
CA VAL A 61 4.17 8.36 0.72
C VAL A 61 4.98 7.39 1.57
N VAL A 62 6.30 7.60 1.68
CA VAL A 62 7.19 6.77 2.52
C VAL A 62 6.73 6.73 3.98
N LYS A 63 6.06 7.77 4.50
CA LYS A 63 5.54 7.80 5.88
C LYS A 63 4.36 6.84 6.09
N ALA A 64 3.72 6.35 5.03
CA ALA A 64 2.65 5.36 5.12
C ALA A 64 3.17 3.93 5.34
N ILE A 65 4.47 3.67 5.11
CA ILE A 65 5.08 2.32 5.20
C ILE A 65 4.70 1.58 6.49
N PRO A 66 4.77 2.16 7.71
CA PRO A 66 4.40 1.43 8.92
C PRO A 66 2.94 0.98 8.94
N SER A 67 2.02 1.79 8.40
CA SER A 67 0.59 1.43 8.34
C SER A 67 0.31 0.33 7.32
N ILE A 68 0.98 0.38 6.15
CA ILE A 68 0.87 -0.63 5.10
C ILE A 68 1.50 -1.95 5.57
N ALA A 69 2.67 -1.88 6.21
CA ALA A 69 3.34 -3.03 6.79
C ALA A 69 2.51 -3.74 7.87
N ASP A 70 1.60 -3.04 8.56
CA ASP A 70 0.69 -3.69 9.49
C ASP A 70 -0.36 -4.58 8.79
N ALA A 71 -0.69 -4.28 7.53
CA ALA A 71 -1.57 -5.14 6.72
C ALA A 71 -0.91 -6.47 6.31
N LEU A 72 0.41 -6.61 6.39
CA LEU A 72 1.11 -7.89 6.24
C LEU A 72 0.74 -8.92 7.32
N LYS A 73 0.09 -8.50 8.41
CA LYS A 73 -0.35 -9.39 9.50
C LYS A 73 -1.84 -9.74 9.42
N ASN A 74 -2.52 -9.34 8.34
CA ASN A 74 -3.95 -9.58 8.20
C ASN A 74 -4.24 -11.09 8.03
N GLU A 75 -5.38 -11.56 8.54
CA GLU A 75 -5.79 -12.96 8.40
C GLU A 75 -6.04 -13.38 6.94
N ASN A 76 -6.46 -12.43 6.10
CA ASN A 76 -6.74 -12.65 4.70
C ASN A 76 -5.44 -12.61 3.86
N PRO A 77 -5.05 -13.71 3.19
CA PRO A 77 -3.84 -13.75 2.37
C PRO A 77 -3.85 -12.75 1.21
N THR A 78 -5.01 -12.41 0.66
CA THR A 78 -5.11 -11.38 -0.38
C THR A 78 -4.68 -10.01 0.14
N ILE A 79 -5.11 -9.64 1.36
CA ILE A 79 -4.72 -8.35 1.97
C ILE A 79 -3.22 -8.32 2.25
N ARG A 80 -2.64 -9.45 2.71
CA ARG A 80 -1.19 -9.54 2.93
C ARG A 80 -0.40 -9.41 1.63
N GLY A 81 -0.87 -10.04 0.54
CA GLY A 81 -0.30 -9.90 -0.80
C GLY A 81 -0.37 -8.46 -1.31
N ASP A 82 -1.55 -7.82 -1.21
CA ASP A 82 -1.76 -6.42 -1.60
C ASP A 82 -0.80 -5.48 -0.82
N ALA A 83 -0.57 -5.75 0.47
CA ALA A 83 0.36 -4.99 1.30
C ALA A 83 1.82 -5.18 0.86
N ALA A 84 2.25 -6.42 0.58
CA ALA A 84 3.59 -6.70 0.09
C ALA A 84 3.84 -6.02 -1.26
N TYR A 85 2.90 -6.17 -2.20
CA TYR A 85 2.92 -5.52 -3.50
C TYR A 85 3.05 -4.00 -3.38
N LEU A 86 2.21 -3.36 -2.55
CA LEU A 86 2.23 -1.91 -2.38
C LEU A 86 3.54 -1.40 -1.75
N LEU A 87 4.15 -2.15 -0.84
CA LEU A 87 5.47 -1.83 -0.30
C LEU A 87 6.57 -1.94 -1.36
N GLY A 88 6.48 -2.93 -2.26
CA GLY A 88 7.35 -3.06 -3.43
C GLY A 88 7.22 -1.88 -4.39
N ILE A 89 5.98 -1.46 -4.67
CA ILE A 89 5.64 -0.26 -5.47
C ILE A 89 6.24 1.01 -4.87
N ILE A 90 6.17 1.17 -3.54
CA ILE A 90 6.83 2.29 -2.83
C ILE A 90 8.34 2.23 -2.99
N GLY A 91 8.95 1.05 -3.06
CA GLY A 91 10.35 0.89 -3.43
C GLY A 91 11.35 1.47 -2.43
N HIS A 92 10.92 1.79 -1.20
CA HIS A 92 11.77 2.43 -0.21
C HIS A 92 12.36 1.43 0.78
N ARG A 93 13.64 1.61 1.11
CA ARG A 93 14.41 0.68 1.97
C ARG A 93 13.81 0.50 3.37
N ASP A 94 13.05 1.47 3.86
CA ASP A 94 12.36 1.39 5.16
C ASP A 94 11.28 0.28 5.20
N ALA A 95 10.85 -0.24 4.05
CA ALA A 95 9.94 -1.38 3.98
C ALA A 95 10.65 -2.73 4.24
N LEU A 96 11.97 -2.81 3.99
CA LEU A 96 12.72 -4.07 4.08
C LEU A 96 12.64 -4.77 5.45
N PRO A 97 12.75 -4.08 6.60
CA PRO A 97 12.64 -4.75 7.89
C PRO A 97 11.30 -5.45 8.12
N PHE A 98 10.22 -4.94 7.51
CA PHE A 98 8.89 -5.54 7.61
C PHE A 98 8.75 -6.73 6.67
N LEU A 99 9.16 -6.57 5.41
CA LEU A 99 9.09 -7.63 4.40
C LEU A 99 9.98 -8.83 4.76
N LEU A 100 11.22 -8.58 5.18
CA LEU A 100 12.17 -9.65 5.55
C LEU A 100 11.78 -10.40 6.83
N LYS A 101 10.89 -9.83 7.65
CA LYS A 101 10.33 -10.48 8.84
C LYS A 101 9.03 -11.24 8.52
N SER A 102 8.46 -11.03 7.34
CA SER A 102 7.23 -11.70 6.92
C SER A 102 7.53 -13.15 6.59
N ASP A 103 7.05 -14.06 7.44
CA ASP A 103 7.05 -15.50 7.20
C ASP A 103 5.60 -15.91 6.97
N ASP A 104 5.26 -16.25 5.72
CA ASP A 104 3.88 -16.49 5.30
C ASP A 104 3.68 -17.95 4.87
N GLU A 105 2.58 -18.54 5.32
CA GLU A 105 2.18 -19.89 4.92
C GLU A 105 1.68 -19.95 3.48
N ASN A 106 1.13 -18.85 2.95
CA ASN A 106 0.58 -18.78 1.61
C ASN A 106 1.70 -18.55 0.59
N GLU A 107 1.78 -19.41 -0.43
CA GLU A 107 2.82 -19.34 -1.46
C GLU A 107 2.77 -18.05 -2.28
N LEU A 108 1.58 -17.58 -2.66
CA LEU A 108 1.42 -16.34 -3.43
C LEU A 108 1.85 -15.12 -2.61
N VAL A 109 1.63 -15.13 -1.30
CA VAL A 109 2.09 -14.04 -0.43
C VAL A 109 3.62 -14.07 -0.29
N ARG A 110 4.24 -15.25 -0.17
CA ARG A 110 5.70 -15.35 -0.17
C ARG A 110 6.33 -14.85 -1.46
N GLU A 111 5.72 -15.16 -2.61
CA GLU A 111 6.14 -14.65 -3.91
C GLU A 111 6.06 -13.12 -3.96
N ALA A 112 4.92 -12.54 -3.58
CA ALA A 112 4.74 -11.08 -3.53
C ALA A 112 5.74 -10.38 -2.59
N VAL A 113 6.05 -10.99 -1.43
CA VAL A 113 7.07 -10.48 -0.50
C VAL A 113 8.47 -10.53 -1.13
N ALA A 114 8.81 -11.64 -1.81
CA ALA A 114 10.10 -11.79 -2.46
C ALA A 114 10.29 -10.79 -3.60
N GLU A 115 9.27 -10.62 -4.46
CA GLU A 115 9.25 -9.62 -5.54
C GLU A 115 9.40 -8.20 -4.98
N ALA A 116 8.69 -7.87 -3.91
CA ALA A 116 8.79 -6.56 -3.27
C ALA A 116 10.20 -6.30 -2.72
N VAL A 117 10.82 -7.30 -2.08
CA VAL A 117 12.21 -7.21 -1.59
C VAL A 117 13.19 -7.02 -2.75
N GLU A 118 13.04 -7.79 -3.83
CA GLU A 118 13.89 -7.68 -5.02
C GLU A 118 13.76 -6.30 -5.69
N ALA A 119 12.55 -5.80 -5.86
CA ALA A 119 12.30 -4.47 -6.43
C ALA A 119 12.98 -3.36 -5.60
N ILE A 120 12.85 -3.41 -4.27
CA ILE A 120 13.48 -2.43 -3.37
C ILE A 120 15.02 -2.52 -3.42
N GLN A 121 15.57 -3.73 -3.51
CA GLN A 121 17.02 -3.94 -3.49
C GLN A 121 17.71 -3.61 -4.82
N SER A 122 17.08 -3.97 -5.94
CA SER A 122 17.57 -3.68 -7.29
C SER A 122 17.39 -2.21 -7.68
N GLY A 123 16.50 -1.50 -6.97
CA GLY A 123 16.06 -0.17 -7.38
C GLY A 123 15.19 -0.22 -8.64
N ASP A 124 14.76 -1.42 -9.04
CA ASP A 124 13.91 -1.63 -10.19
C ASP A 124 12.48 -1.18 -9.88
N LYS A 125 11.98 -0.30 -10.73
CA LYS A 125 10.63 0.24 -10.66
C LYS A 125 9.69 -0.50 -11.63
N SER A 126 10.06 -1.69 -12.08
CA SER A 126 9.28 -2.52 -13.01
C SER A 126 7.86 -2.81 -12.53
N LEU A 127 7.58 -2.74 -11.23
CA LEU A 127 6.22 -2.83 -10.70
C LEU A 127 5.30 -1.65 -11.10
N LEU A 128 5.86 -0.53 -11.60
CA LEU A 128 5.12 0.68 -12.02
C LEU A 128 4.79 0.73 -13.53
N SER A 129 5.08 -0.34 -14.29
CA SER A 129 4.95 -0.38 -15.76
C SER A 129 3.63 -0.93 -16.26
#